data_AF-A0A545U3L2-F1
#
_entry.id   AF-A0A545U3L2-F1
#
_cell.length_a   1.000
_cell.length_b   1.000
_cell.length_c   1.000
_cell.angle_alpha   90.00
_cell.angle_beta   90.00
_cell.angle_gamma   90.00
#
_symmetry.space_group_name_H-M   'P 1'
#
loop_
_entity.id
_entity.type
_entity.pdbx_description
1 polymer ?
#
loop_
_entity_poly.entity_id
_entity_poly.type
_entity_poly.pdbx_seq_one_letter_code
_entity_poly.pdbx_strand_id
1 'polypeptide(L)'
;MEDEEYYDEPSPEASESVEDLVDRAAETKKKQDIDKLFAGLAASELYLKMAPEDHEKIAVVKVNESLTAFVLYTSQEDERLTTTYGATVWESALEMLLHLEAVGAILIQSSSTDAYVCVTKEKARALLLVSQRKTLSVTY
;
A
#
# COMPACT_ATOMS: atom_id res chain seq x y z
N MET A 1 -8.52 -8.84 54.16
CA MET A 1 -7.31 -8.97 53.33
C MET A 1 -7.87 -9.52 52.04
N GLU A 2 -8.20 -8.59 51.15
CA GLU A 2 -9.03 -8.86 49.97
C GLU A 2 -8.06 -9.02 48.79
N ASP A 3 -8.10 -10.20 48.18
CA ASP A 3 -7.41 -10.55 46.94
C ASP A 3 -7.92 -9.63 45.81
N GLU A 4 -7.11 -8.65 45.42
CA GLU A 4 -7.32 -7.91 44.17
C GLU A 4 -6.83 -8.77 43.00
N GLU A 5 -7.77 -9.52 42.41
CA GLU A 5 -7.58 -10.19 41.13
C GLU A 5 -7.39 -9.13 40.04
N TYR A 6 -6.14 -8.99 39.58
CA TYR A 6 -5.75 -8.16 38.46
C TYR A 6 -6.32 -8.77 37.18
N TYR A 7 -7.43 -8.23 36.68
CA TYR A 7 -7.94 -8.58 35.36
C TYR A 7 -6.97 -8.02 34.31
N ASP A 8 -6.18 -8.92 33.71
CA ASP A 8 -5.50 -8.66 32.44
C ASP A 8 -6.61 -8.46 31.40
N GLU A 9 -7.00 -7.20 31.16
CA GLU A 9 -7.84 -6.86 30.03
C GLU A 9 -7.13 -7.39 28.77
N PRO A 10 -7.77 -8.29 27.98
CA PRO A 10 -7.15 -8.76 26.75
C PRO A 10 -6.91 -7.53 25.89
N SER A 11 -5.62 -7.22 25.64
CA SER A 11 -5.21 -6.17 24.72
C SER A 11 -6.07 -6.27 23.47
N PRO A 12 -6.74 -5.19 23.04
CA PRO A 12 -7.60 -5.22 21.88
C PRO A 12 -6.75 -5.74 20.73
N GLU A 13 -7.24 -6.82 20.10
CA GLU A 13 -6.61 -7.49 18.98
C GLU A 13 -5.93 -6.44 18.09
N ALA A 14 -4.60 -6.41 18.13
CA ALA A 14 -3.82 -5.46 17.36
C ALA A 14 -4.21 -5.66 15.90
N SER A 15 -5.07 -4.80 15.38
CA SER A 15 -5.48 -4.81 13.99
C SER A 15 -4.20 -4.78 13.16
N GLU A 16 -3.89 -5.89 12.48
CA GLU A 16 -2.69 -6.09 11.65
C GLU A 16 -2.53 -4.83 10.79
N SER A 17 -1.47 -4.05 11.07
CA SER A 17 -1.23 -2.77 10.39
C SER A 17 -0.86 -3.04 8.93
N VAL A 18 -1.08 -2.05 8.05
CA VAL A 18 -0.74 -2.19 6.63
C VAL A 18 0.74 -2.56 6.44
N GLU A 19 1.63 -2.03 7.29
CA GLU A 19 3.05 -2.40 7.31
C GLU A 19 3.27 -3.90 7.51
N ASP A 20 2.69 -4.48 8.57
CA ASP A 20 2.81 -5.91 8.88
C ASP A 20 2.27 -6.78 7.73
N LEU A 21 1.19 -6.34 7.08
CA LEU A 21 0.64 -7.00 5.90
C LEU A 21 1.58 -6.94 4.69
N VAL A 22 2.30 -5.83 4.48
CA VAL A 22 3.29 -5.70 3.39
C VAL A 22 4.46 -6.64 3.66
N ASP A 23 4.99 -6.62 4.87
CA ASP A 23 6.09 -7.48 5.32
C ASP A 23 5.76 -8.96 5.13
N ARG A 24 4.61 -9.38 5.65
CA ARG A 24 4.12 -10.75 5.55
C ARG A 24 3.86 -11.17 4.10
N ALA A 25 3.26 -10.31 3.28
CA ALA A 25 3.01 -10.61 1.88
C ALA A 25 4.32 -10.73 1.08
N ALA A 26 5.31 -9.89 1.36
CA ALA A 26 6.63 -9.93 0.74
C ALA A 26 7.41 -11.19 1.12
N GLU A 27 7.35 -11.59 2.40
CA GLU A 27 8.02 -12.79 2.91
C GLU A 27 7.37 -14.08 2.39
N THR A 28 6.07 -14.23 2.64
CA THR A 28 5.37 -15.51 2.40
C THR A 28 5.04 -15.72 0.93
N LYS A 29 4.79 -14.65 0.16
CA LYS A 29 4.32 -14.65 -1.23
C LYS A 29 3.06 -15.49 -1.45
N LYS A 30 2.33 -15.81 -0.39
CA LYS A 30 1.10 -16.60 -0.47
C LYS A 30 -0.04 -15.71 -0.91
N LYS A 31 -0.90 -16.26 -1.77
CA LYS A 31 -2.07 -15.54 -2.29
C LYS A 31 -2.95 -14.98 -1.18
N GLN A 32 -3.16 -15.72 -0.09
CA GLN A 32 -4.01 -15.29 1.03
C GLN A 32 -3.44 -14.05 1.74
N ASP A 33 -2.14 -14.00 1.97
CA ASP A 33 -1.47 -12.87 2.62
C ASP A 33 -1.48 -11.63 1.70
N ILE A 34 -1.31 -11.84 0.40
CA ILE A 34 -1.45 -10.79 -0.63
C ILE A 34 -2.89 -10.25 -0.72
N ASP A 35 -3.90 -11.11 -0.69
CA ASP A 35 -5.31 -10.70 -0.70
C ASP A 35 -5.67 -9.91 0.58
N LYS A 36 -5.13 -10.32 1.74
CA LYS A 36 -5.27 -9.55 3.00
C LYS A 36 -4.64 -8.17 2.90
N LEU A 37 -3.42 -8.08 2.35
CA LEU A 37 -2.75 -6.80 2.11
C LEU A 37 -3.63 -5.88 1.26
N PHE A 38 -4.11 -6.34 0.09
CA PHE A 38 -4.94 -5.49 -0.76
C PHE A 38 -6.29 -5.12 -0.15
N ALA A 39 -6.84 -5.96 0.73
CA ALA A 39 -8.03 -5.62 1.50
C ALA A 39 -7.74 -4.54 2.55
N GLY A 40 -6.58 -4.61 3.23
CA GLY A 40 -6.14 -3.58 4.18
C GLY A 40 -5.77 -2.26 3.52
N LEU A 41 -5.25 -2.31 2.28
CA LEU A 41 -4.94 -1.11 1.51
C LEU A 41 -6.19 -0.38 0.98
N ALA A 42 -7.35 -1.04 0.93
CA ALA A 42 -8.57 -0.39 0.45
C ALA A 42 -8.91 0.84 1.30
N ALA A 43 -9.11 1.98 0.64
CA ALA A 43 -9.30 3.29 1.28
C ALA A 43 -8.14 3.76 2.20
N SER A 44 -6.99 3.07 2.20
CA SER A 44 -5.80 3.53 2.92
C SER A 44 -5.10 4.62 2.13
N GLU A 45 -4.66 5.64 2.86
CA GLU A 45 -3.79 6.69 2.34
C GLU A 45 -2.34 6.17 2.27
N LEU A 46 -1.70 6.40 1.14
CA LEU A 46 -0.34 5.99 0.84
C LEU A 46 0.43 7.20 0.34
N TYR A 47 1.73 7.19 0.59
CA TYR A 47 2.59 8.33 0.34
C TYR A 47 3.55 8.01 -0.79
N LEU A 48 3.87 9.00 -1.61
CA LEU A 48 4.75 8.80 -2.75
C LEU A 48 5.70 9.96 -2.91
N LYS A 49 6.90 9.63 -3.38
CA LYS A 49 7.93 10.63 -3.59
C LYS A 49 7.65 11.42 -4.86
N MET A 50 7.74 12.74 -4.77
CA MET A 50 7.66 13.63 -5.95
C MET A 50 9.06 13.80 -6.55
N ALA A 51 9.12 14.07 -7.86
CA ALA A 51 10.37 14.31 -8.56
C ALA A 51 10.98 15.64 -8.06
N PRO A 52 12.28 15.68 -7.74
CA PRO A 52 12.92 16.88 -7.18
C PRO A 52 13.00 18.03 -8.18
N GLU A 53 13.02 17.72 -9.48
CA GLU A 53 13.08 18.71 -10.56
C GLU A 53 11.72 19.31 -10.90
N ASP A 54 10.64 18.61 -10.54
CA ASP A 54 9.27 18.97 -10.89
C ASP A 54 8.31 18.38 -9.86
N HIS A 55 7.96 19.19 -8.86
CA HIS A 55 7.16 18.77 -7.71
C HIS A 55 5.72 18.31 -8.06
N GLU A 56 5.31 18.43 -9.32
CA GLU A 56 4.05 17.93 -9.86
C GLU A 56 4.17 16.53 -10.47
N LYS A 57 5.40 16.02 -10.65
CA LYS A 57 5.66 14.67 -11.19
C LYS A 57 6.02 13.70 -10.09
N ILE A 58 5.65 12.45 -10.32
CA ILE A 58 5.94 11.33 -9.43
C ILE A 58 7.35 10.83 -9.73
N ALA A 59 8.14 10.58 -8.68
CA ALA A 59 9.42 9.93 -8.84
C ALA A 59 9.21 8.46 -9.25
N VAL A 60 9.83 8.08 -10.36
CA VAL A 60 9.78 6.71 -10.88
C VAL A 60 11.13 6.02 -10.73
N VAL A 61 11.10 4.73 -10.44
CA VAL A 61 12.26 3.86 -10.30
C VAL A 61 12.25 2.80 -11.39
N LYS A 62 13.43 2.46 -11.93
CA LYS A 62 13.58 1.31 -12.82
C LYS A 62 13.73 0.06 -11.99
N VAL A 63 12.77 -0.86 -12.11
CA VAL A 63 12.81 -2.18 -11.45
C VAL A 63 13.70 -3.13 -12.24
N ASN A 64 13.65 -3.04 -13.58
CA ASN A 64 14.55 -3.72 -14.51
C ASN A 64 14.62 -2.94 -15.84
N GLU A 65 15.28 -3.48 -16.86
CA GLU A 65 15.47 -2.82 -18.16
C GLU A 65 14.15 -2.44 -18.87
N SER A 66 13.06 -3.17 -18.61
CA SER A 66 11.78 -3.03 -19.31
C SER A 66 10.64 -2.58 -18.39
N LEU A 67 10.87 -2.46 -17.09
CA LEU A 67 9.84 -2.17 -16.09
C LEU A 67 10.21 -0.97 -15.24
N THR A 68 9.38 0.05 -15.34
CA THR A 68 9.42 1.24 -14.51
C THR A 68 8.26 1.19 -13.51
N ALA A 69 8.50 1.60 -12.27
CA ALA A 69 7.48 1.66 -11.23
C ALA A 69 7.54 2.99 -10.47
N PHE A 70 6.47 3.39 -9.80
CA PHE A 70 6.56 4.36 -8.70
C PHE A 70 6.38 3.64 -7.36
N VAL A 71 6.93 4.24 -6.31
CA VAL A 71 6.92 3.66 -4.96
C VAL A 71 5.85 4.36 -4.12
N LEU A 72 5.05 3.55 -3.44
CA LEU A 72 4.10 3.95 -2.42
C LEU A 72 4.62 3.49 -1.06
N TYR A 73 4.67 4.40 -0.11
CA TYR A 73 5.06 4.17 1.27
C TYR A 73 3.81 4.13 2.13
N THR A 74 3.83 3.28 3.15
CA THR A 74 2.71 3.07 4.08
C THR A 74 2.63 4.15 5.16
N SER A 75 3.69 4.94 5.37
CA SER A 75 3.72 6.05 6.32
C SER A 75 4.30 7.33 5.73
N GLN A 76 3.80 8.48 6.17
CA GLN A 76 4.35 9.80 5.82
C GLN A 76 5.69 10.10 6.50
N GLU A 77 5.97 9.40 7.61
CA GLU A 77 7.18 9.60 8.42
C GLU A 77 8.37 8.79 7.89
N ASP A 78 8.20 8.12 6.75
CA ASP A 78 9.24 7.32 6.12
C ASP A 78 10.46 8.19 5.76
N GLU A 79 11.64 7.81 6.26
CA GLU A 79 12.89 8.56 6.04
C GLU A 79 13.30 8.63 4.55
N ARG A 80 12.75 7.76 3.69
CA ARG A 80 13.03 7.71 2.25
C ARG A 80 12.16 8.70 1.47
N LEU A 81 11.06 9.17 2.08
CA LEU A 81 10.29 10.30 1.57
C LEU A 81 11.15 11.57 1.71
N THR A 82 11.27 12.30 0.62
CA THR A 82 11.90 13.62 0.66
C THR A 82 10.96 14.66 1.25
N THR A 83 11.47 15.86 1.53
CA THR A 83 10.64 17.03 1.93
C THR A 83 9.49 17.34 0.97
N THR A 84 9.57 16.88 -0.28
CA THR A 84 8.43 16.89 -1.22
C THR A 84 7.91 15.47 -1.42
N TYR A 85 6.70 15.23 -0.94
CA TYR A 85 5.93 14.01 -1.16
C TYR A 85 4.48 14.35 -1.49
N GLY A 86 3.81 13.42 -2.15
CA GLY A 86 2.37 13.43 -2.35
C GLY A 86 1.70 12.34 -1.51
N ALA A 87 0.41 12.49 -1.30
CA ALA A 87 -0.45 11.45 -0.73
C ALA A 87 -1.49 11.03 -1.78
N THR A 88 -1.84 9.76 -1.80
CA THR A 88 -2.87 9.20 -2.67
C THR A 88 -3.55 8.06 -1.95
N VAL A 89 -4.84 7.86 -2.21
CA VAL A 89 -5.52 6.65 -1.76
C VAL A 89 -5.19 5.49 -2.70
N TRP A 90 -5.18 4.27 -2.17
CA TRP A 90 -4.83 3.07 -2.94
C TRP A 90 -5.56 2.95 -4.28
N GLU A 91 -6.88 3.15 -4.29
CA GLU A 91 -7.67 3.11 -5.52
C GLU A 91 -7.22 4.16 -6.56
N SER A 92 -6.96 5.40 -6.14
CA SER A 92 -6.46 6.45 -7.02
C SER A 92 -5.06 6.14 -7.54
N ALA A 93 -4.19 5.52 -6.72
CA ALA A 93 -2.88 5.08 -7.16
C ALA A 93 -2.98 4.00 -8.26
N LEU A 94 -3.92 3.06 -8.12
CA LEU A 94 -4.20 2.06 -9.14
C LEU A 94 -4.66 2.73 -10.44
N GLU A 95 -5.58 3.70 -10.36
CA GLU A 95 -6.04 4.45 -11.54
C GLU A 95 -4.90 5.20 -12.20
N MET A 96 -4.07 5.89 -11.42
CA MET A 96 -2.88 6.60 -11.92
C MET A 96 -1.94 5.67 -12.67
N LEU A 97 -1.64 4.48 -12.14
CA LEU A 97 -0.82 3.48 -12.82
C LEU A 97 -1.41 3.07 -14.19
N LEU A 98 -2.73 2.97 -14.29
CA LEU A 98 -3.37 2.61 -15.57
C LEU A 98 -3.28 3.72 -16.62
N HIS A 99 -3.24 4.99 -16.20
CA HIS A 99 -3.13 6.14 -17.09
C HIS A 99 -1.68 6.46 -17.49
N LEU A 100 -0.69 6.12 -16.67
CA LEU A 100 0.73 6.39 -16.95
C LEU A 100 1.30 5.36 -17.92
N GLU A 101 1.41 5.68 -19.21
CA GLU A 101 1.93 4.75 -20.23
C GLU A 101 3.35 4.27 -19.95
N ALA A 102 4.23 5.16 -19.46
CA ALA A 102 5.65 4.87 -19.22
C ALA A 102 5.94 4.07 -17.93
N VAL A 103 4.95 3.90 -17.04
CA VAL A 103 5.11 3.18 -15.77
C VAL A 103 4.35 1.87 -15.84
N GLY A 104 5.00 0.74 -15.60
CA GLY A 104 4.40 -0.59 -15.69
C GLY A 104 3.95 -1.22 -14.37
N ALA A 105 4.39 -0.69 -13.23
CA ALA A 105 4.05 -1.23 -11.91
C ALA A 105 4.01 -0.16 -10.79
N ILE A 106 3.48 -0.58 -9.64
CA ILE A 106 3.56 0.10 -8.35
C ILE A 106 4.37 -0.79 -7.41
N LEU A 107 5.25 -0.20 -6.62
CA LEU A 107 5.88 -0.87 -5.48
C LEU A 107 5.24 -0.33 -4.20
N ILE A 108 4.59 -1.20 -3.42
CA ILE A 108 4.15 -0.85 -2.06
C ILE A 108 5.30 -1.25 -1.14
N GLN A 109 5.91 -0.28 -0.48
CA GLN A 109 7.05 -0.47 0.40
C GLN A 109 6.62 -0.26 1.85
N SER A 110 7.02 -1.19 2.72
CA SER A 110 6.89 -1.02 4.17
C SER A 110 7.79 0.13 4.60
N SER A 111 7.32 0.93 5.56
CA SER A 111 8.14 2.02 6.10
C SER A 111 9.06 1.54 7.22
N SER A 112 8.67 0.47 7.89
CA SER A 112 9.45 -0.17 8.95
C SER A 112 10.54 -1.11 8.43
N THR A 113 10.40 -1.66 7.22
CA THR A 113 11.36 -2.62 6.64
C THR A 113 11.63 -2.34 5.16
N ASP A 114 12.69 -2.93 4.61
CA ASP A 114 12.96 -2.90 3.17
C ASP A 114 12.04 -3.80 2.33
N ALA A 115 11.01 -4.40 2.94
CA ALA A 115 10.06 -5.26 2.25
C ALA A 115 9.20 -4.46 1.26
N TYR A 116 8.92 -5.06 0.10
CA TYR A 116 8.04 -4.47 -0.89
C TYR A 116 7.19 -5.50 -1.63
N VAL A 117 6.01 -5.06 -2.06
CA VAL A 117 5.11 -5.83 -2.92
C VAL A 117 4.94 -5.09 -4.25
N CYS A 118 5.22 -5.78 -5.34
CA CYS A 118 5.10 -5.24 -6.69
C CYS A 118 3.72 -5.56 -7.30
N VAL A 119 3.05 -4.54 -7.81
CA VAL A 119 1.73 -4.63 -8.45
C VAL A 119 1.84 -4.13 -9.89
N THR A 120 1.70 -5.02 -10.86
CA THR A 120 1.74 -4.68 -12.29
C THR A 120 0.42 -4.08 -12.77
N LYS A 121 0.41 -3.41 -13.94
CA LYS A 121 -0.82 -2.93 -14.57
C LYS A 121 -1.92 -3.99 -14.71
N GLU A 122 -1.55 -5.21 -15.08
CA GLU A 122 -2.52 -6.30 -15.22
C GLU A 122 -3.20 -6.61 -13.89
N LYS A 123 -2.40 -6.70 -12.82
CA LYS A 123 -2.92 -6.92 -11.47
C LYS A 123 -3.74 -5.73 -10.97
N ALA A 124 -3.30 -4.50 -11.26
CA ALA A 124 -4.00 -3.28 -10.89
C ALA A 124 -5.41 -3.20 -11.52
N ARG A 125 -5.54 -3.58 -12.81
CA ARG A 125 -6.85 -3.69 -13.48
C ARG A 125 -7.77 -4.68 -12.76
N ALA A 126 -7.25 -5.85 -12.38
CA ALA A 126 -8.02 -6.84 -11.66
C ALA A 126 -8.47 -6.34 -10.28
N LEU A 127 -7.61 -5.63 -9.55
CA LEU A 127 -7.92 -5.09 -8.22
C LEU A 127 -8.96 -3.96 -8.29
N LEU A 128 -8.85 -3.03 -9.24
CA LEU A 128 -9.85 -1.97 -9.44
C LEU A 128 -11.24 -2.53 -9.74
N LEU A 129 -11.33 -3.56 -10.58
CA LEU A 129 -12.61 -4.22 -10.87
C LEU A 129 -13.24 -4.85 -9.62
N VAL A 130 -12.43 -5.38 -8.71
CA VAL A 130 -12.90 -5.96 -7.44
C VAL A 130 -13.35 -4.85 -6.47
N SER A 131 -12.59 -3.76 -6.36
CA SER A 131 -12.93 -2.62 -5.51
C SER A 131 -14.24 -1.96 -5.94
N GLN A 132 -14.44 -1.70 -7.24
CA GLN A 132 -15.67 -1.10 -7.76
C GLN A 132 -16.92 -1.97 -7.54
N ARG A 133 -16.79 -3.30 -7.58
CA ARG A 133 -17.91 -4.22 -7.30
C ARG A 133 -18.35 -4.19 -5.84
N LYS A 134 -17.43 -3.97 -4.89
CA LYS A 134 -17.77 -3.85 -3.47
C LYS A 134 -18.53 -2.55 -3.17
N THR A 135 -18.22 -1.46 -3.88
CA THR A 135 -18.90 -0.16 -3.71
C THR A 135 -20.35 -0.17 -4.23
N LEU A 136 -20.68 -1.03 -5.19
CA LEU A 136 -22.02 -1.12 -5.80
C LEU A 136 -23.05 -1.93 -4.98
N SER A 137 -22.71 -2.38 -3.77
CA SER A 137 -23.58 -3.26 -2.96
C SER A 137 -24.41 -2.53 -1.89
N VAL A 138 -24.53 -1.19 -1.97
CA VAL A 138 -25.43 -0.43 -1.10
C VAL A 138 -26.45 0.32 -1.96
N THR A 139 -27.63 -0.28 -2.10
CA THR A 139 -28.84 0.43 -2.50
C THR A 139 -29.95 -0.08 -1.59
N TYR A 140 -30.37 0.77 -0.65
CA TYR A 140 -31.64 0.65 0.07
C TYR A 140 -32.71 1.44 -0.67
#